data_AF-A0A1I4VUD6-F1
#
_entry.id   AF-A0A1I4VUD6-F1
#
_cell.length_a   1.000
_cell.length_b   1.000
_cell.length_c   1.000
_cell.angle_alpha   90.00
_cell.angle_beta   90.00
_cell.angle_gamma   90.00
#
_symmetry.space_group_name_H-M   'P 1'
#
loop_
_entity.id
_entity.type
_entity.pdbx_description
1 polymer ?
#
loop_
_entity_poly.entity_id
_entity_poly.type
_entity_poly.pdbx_seq_one_letter_code
_entity_poly.pdbx_strand_id
1 'polypeptide(L)'
;MKTIHKFRVEAGKEPTTLNLKEGYRVVRCEYIVPHKAVYLWVEQPLNVGTPTVERQFRVALSGEPVPDRFDYLGTALDPFGPEAYHVFALPVGENDFRYTPAGDGASNDLFSSVGWQSSAMSS
;
A
#
# COMPACT_ATOMS: atom_id res chain seq x y z
N MET A 1 20.12 -0.38 21.19
CA MET A 1 18.69 -0.53 21.57
C MET A 1 17.81 0.01 20.45
N LYS A 2 16.58 -0.51 20.31
CA LYS A 2 15.61 -0.10 19.28
C LYS A 2 14.23 0.14 19.92
N THR A 3 13.39 0.91 19.24
CA THR A 3 12.01 1.21 19.64
C THR A 3 11.08 1.04 18.44
N ILE A 4 9.77 0.94 18.68
CA ILE A 4 8.76 0.93 17.62
C ILE A 4 7.88 2.17 17.77
N HIS A 5 7.79 2.96 16.71
CA HIS A 5 6.93 4.13 16.62
C HIS A 5 5.78 3.90 15.64
N LYS A 6 4.64 4.54 15.93
CA LYS A 6 3.42 4.44 15.15
C LYS A 6 3.24 5.71 14.32
N PHE A 7 3.07 5.55 13.00
CA PHE A 7 2.90 6.65 12.06
C PHE A 7 1.63 6.46 11.26
N ARG A 8 0.90 7.54 11.00
CA ARG A 8 -0.26 7.54 10.11
C ARG A 8 0.22 7.66 8.66
N VAL A 9 -0.41 6.93 7.76
CA VAL A 9 -0.22 7.07 6.31
C VAL A 9 -1.58 7.32 5.70
N GLU A 10 -1.71 8.42 4.96
CA GLU A 10 -2.99 8.76 4.34
C GLU A 10 -3.29 7.79 3.18
N ALA A 11 -4.53 7.33 3.12
CA ALA A 11 -5.03 6.59 1.98
C ALA A 11 -5.29 7.57 0.83
N GLY A 12 -4.62 7.40 -0.31
CA GLY A 12 -4.77 8.30 -1.44
C GLY A 12 -3.61 8.23 -2.44
N LYS A 13 -3.70 9.07 -3.47
CA LYS A 13 -2.71 9.10 -4.56
C LYS A 13 -1.37 9.73 -4.14
N GLU A 14 -1.41 10.62 -3.16
CA GLU A 14 -0.23 11.35 -2.68
C GLU A 14 0.56 10.51 -1.65
N PRO A 15 1.88 10.37 -1.82
CA PRO A 15 2.73 9.72 -0.82
C PRO A 15 2.76 10.49 0.51
N THR A 16 2.80 9.76 1.61
CA THR A 16 3.09 10.30 2.95
C THR A 16 4.59 10.28 3.20
N THR A 17 5.17 11.45 3.48
CA THR A 17 6.58 11.60 3.83
C THR A 17 6.79 11.46 5.35
N LEU A 18 7.68 10.55 5.76
CA LEU A 18 8.09 10.35 7.14
C LEU A 18 9.59 10.59 7.31
N ASN A 19 9.96 11.22 8.42
CA ASN A 19 11.34 11.38 8.86
C ASN A 19 11.72 10.23 9.79
N LEU A 20 12.53 9.30 9.31
CA LEU A 20 12.87 8.07 10.02
C LEU A 20 14.37 8.01 10.33
N LYS A 21 14.78 7.30 11.38
CA LYS A 21 16.20 6.98 11.58
C LYS A 21 16.69 5.98 10.55
N GLU A 22 17.91 6.19 10.05
CA GLU A 22 18.59 5.22 9.18
C GLU A 22 18.62 3.83 9.83
N GLY A 23 18.42 2.78 9.03
CA GLY A 23 18.27 1.41 9.54
C GLY A 23 16.90 1.08 10.14
N TYR A 24 15.88 1.92 9.89
CA TYR A 24 14.50 1.58 10.24
C TYR A 24 14.00 0.33 9.53
N ARG A 25 12.94 -0.26 10.08
CA ARG A 25 12.20 -1.35 9.44
C ARG A 25 10.70 -1.19 9.71
N VAL A 26 9.89 -1.27 8.65
CA VAL A 26 8.43 -1.39 8.82
C VAL A 26 8.13 -2.81 9.30
N VAL A 27 7.42 -2.94 10.42
CA VAL A 27 7.13 -4.23 11.06
C VAL A 27 5.65 -4.59 11.04
N ARG A 28 4.76 -3.62 10.84
CA ARG A 28 3.31 -3.85 10.74
C ARG A 28 2.63 -2.72 9.98
N CYS A 29 1.62 -3.09 9.19
CA CYS A 29 0.65 -2.18 8.59
C CYS A 29 -0.73 -2.57 9.13
N GLU A 30 -1.54 -1.61 9.58
CA GLU A 30 -2.87 -1.91 10.08
C GLU A 30 -3.84 -0.76 9.82
N TYR A 31 -5.08 -1.10 9.50
CA TYR A 31 -6.17 -0.14 9.36
C TYR A 31 -6.82 0.08 10.73
N ILE A 32 -6.86 1.33 11.17
CA ILE A 32 -7.45 1.68 12.46
C ILE A 32 -8.83 2.27 12.21
N VAL A 33 -9.85 1.44 12.41
CA VAL A 33 -11.27 1.73 12.10
C VAL A 33 -11.75 3.07 12.67
N PRO A 34 -11.51 3.42 13.96
CA PRO A 34 -11.95 4.71 14.49
C PRO A 34 -11.34 5.92 13.78
N HIS A 35 -10.17 5.75 13.16
CA HIS A 35 -9.45 6.81 12.46
C HIS A 35 -9.67 6.79 10.94
N LYS A 36 -10.30 5.73 10.42
CA LYS A 36 -10.45 5.47 8.99
C LYS A 36 -9.14 5.64 8.20
N ALA A 37 -8.05 5.15 8.76
CA ALA A 37 -6.70 5.40 8.25
C ALA A 37 -5.77 4.22 8.48
N VAL A 38 -4.77 4.10 7.60
CA VAL A 38 -3.69 3.12 7.73
C VAL A 38 -2.60 3.67 8.64
N TYR A 39 -2.06 2.81 9.49
CA TYR A 39 -0.93 3.09 10.34
C TYR A 39 0.22 2.11 10.09
N LEU A 40 1.44 2.64 10.17
CA LEU A 40 2.68 1.87 10.14
C LEU A 40 3.31 1.83 11.52
N TRP A 41 3.76 0.65 11.91
CA TRP A 41 4.67 0.48 13.04
C TRP A 41 6.06 0.31 12.46
N VAL A 42 6.95 1.21 12.87
CA VAL A 42 8.31 1.29 12.35
C VAL A 42 9.26 1.10 13.52
N GLU A 43 10.05 0.03 13.42
CA GLU A 43 11.19 -0.20 14.30
C GLU A 43 12.33 0.75 13.91
N GLN A 44 12.92 1.43 14.88
CA GLN A 44 13.98 2.41 14.67
C GLN A 44 15.09 2.28 15.73
N PRO A 45 16.37 2.47 15.35
CA PRO A 45 17.47 2.53 16.31
C PRO A 45 17.38 3.78 17.18
N LEU A 46 17.78 3.65 18.45
CA LEU A 46 17.78 4.74 19.44
C LEU A 46 19.13 5.45 19.57
N ASN A 47 20.13 5.12 18.75
CA ASN A 47 21.44 5.75 18.85
C ASN A 47 21.35 7.23 18.43
N VAL A 48 21.76 8.13 19.32
CA VAL A 48 21.70 9.59 19.17
C VAL A 48 22.46 10.07 17.91
N GLY A 49 23.51 9.36 17.51
CA GLY A 49 24.28 9.66 16.30
C GLY A 49 23.65 9.16 14.99
N THR A 50 22.52 8.44 15.03
CA THR A 50 21.92 7.88 13.81
C THR A 50 21.29 9.00 12.97
N PRO A 51 21.68 9.12 11.68
CA PRO A 51 21.08 10.08 10.77
C PRO A 51 19.56 9.89 10.65
N THR A 52 18.86 11.01 10.41
CA THR A 52 17.46 10.97 10.00
C THR A 52 17.42 10.99 8.47
N VAL A 53 16.62 10.11 7.89
CA VAL A 53 16.39 9.95 6.46
C VAL A 53 14.91 10.18 6.15
N GLU A 54 14.65 10.87 5.06
CA GLU A 54 13.29 11.07 4.56
C GLU A 54 12.85 9.85 3.74
N ARG A 55 11.64 9.36 3.98
CA ARG A 55 11.06 8.21 3.26
C ARG A 55 9.60 8.46 2.94
N GLN A 56 9.20 8.04 1.76
CA GLN A 56 7.83 8.20 1.26
C GLN A 56 7.13 6.86 1.19
N PHE A 57 5.86 6.87 1.60
CA PHE A 57 5.00 5.71 1.64
C PHE A 57 3.70 6.02 0.92
N ARG A 58 3.24 5.12 0.05
CA ARG A 58 1.96 5.25 -0.64
C ARG A 58 1.05 4.09 -0.29
N VAL A 59 -0.24 4.40 -0.14
CA VAL A 59 -1.30 3.40 -0.02
C VAL A 59 -2.02 3.32 -1.35
N ALA A 60 -2.19 2.12 -1.87
CA ALA A 60 -3.00 1.83 -3.04
C ALA A 60 -4.15 0.90 -2.66
N LEU A 61 -5.33 1.11 -3.24
CA LEU A 61 -6.45 0.17 -3.11
C LEU A 61 -6.23 -1.03 -4.03
N SER A 62 -6.90 -2.15 -3.74
CA SER A 62 -6.90 -3.30 -4.65
C SER A 62 -7.36 -2.89 -6.06
N GLY A 63 -6.58 -3.28 -7.07
CA GLY A 63 -6.84 -2.96 -8.47
C GLY A 63 -6.25 -1.63 -8.95
N GLU A 64 -5.71 -0.79 -8.05
CA GLU A 64 -5.00 0.42 -8.47
C GLU A 64 -3.60 0.09 -9.00
N PRO A 65 -3.17 0.70 -10.12
CA PRO A 65 -1.85 0.45 -10.68
C PRO A 65 -0.77 1.13 -9.82
N VAL A 66 0.32 0.39 -9.58
CA VAL A 66 1.49 0.85 -8.82
C VAL A 66 2.74 0.60 -9.64
N PRO A 67 3.71 1.53 -9.70
CA PRO A 67 4.96 1.32 -10.43
C PRO A 67 5.78 0.15 -9.88
N ASP A 68 6.41 -0.63 -10.77
CA ASP A 68 7.22 -1.82 -10.41
C ASP A 68 8.38 -1.54 -9.45
N ARG A 69 8.89 -0.30 -9.44
CA ARG A 69 9.99 0.11 -8.56
C ARG A 69 9.58 0.39 -7.12
N PHE A 70 8.28 0.31 -6.81
CA PHE A 70 7.79 0.52 -5.45
C PHE A 70 7.89 -0.76 -4.65
N ASP A 71 8.44 -0.67 -3.45
CA ASP A 71 8.64 -1.82 -2.59
C ASP A 71 7.37 -2.09 -1.78
N TYR A 72 6.74 -3.24 -1.99
CA TYR A 72 5.57 -3.65 -1.22
C TYR A 72 5.93 -3.97 0.23
N LEU A 73 5.19 -3.39 1.18
CA LEU A 73 5.44 -3.53 2.62
C LEU A 73 4.42 -4.41 3.32
N GLY A 74 3.17 -4.40 2.86
CA GLY A 74 2.10 -5.14 3.50
C GLY A 74 0.71 -4.64 3.11
N THR A 75 -0.31 -5.34 3.60
CA THR A 75 -1.72 -4.98 3.40
C THR A 75 -2.37 -4.74 4.75
N ALA A 76 -3.11 -3.64 4.86
CA ALA A 76 -4.01 -3.35 5.95
C ALA A 76 -5.45 -3.58 5.48
N LEU A 77 -6.23 -4.38 6.22
CA LEU A 77 -7.62 -4.68 5.87
C LEU A 77 -8.57 -3.89 6.76
N ASP A 78 -9.63 -3.31 6.18
CA ASP A 78 -10.77 -2.87 6.98
C ASP A 78 -11.58 -4.11 7.41
N PRO A 79 -11.70 -4.43 8.71
CA PRO A 79 -12.46 -5.59 9.16
C PRO A 79 -13.97 -5.48 8.92
N PHE A 80 -14.49 -4.29 8.62
CA PHE A 80 -15.92 -4.05 8.39
C PHE A 80 -16.27 -3.74 6.94
N GLY A 81 -15.26 -3.46 6.11
CA GLY A 81 -15.43 -3.11 4.71
C GLY A 81 -14.76 -4.14 3.78
N PRO A 82 -15.09 -4.13 2.48
CA PRO A 82 -14.37 -4.94 1.49
C PRO A 82 -12.97 -4.39 1.16
N GLU A 83 -12.57 -3.24 1.71
CA GLU A 83 -11.35 -2.54 1.31
C GLU A 83 -10.07 -3.17 1.87
N ALA A 84 -9.12 -3.41 0.96
CA ALA A 84 -7.74 -3.71 1.29
C ALA A 84 -6.83 -2.55 0.87
N TYR A 85 -6.00 -2.11 1.81
CA TYR A 85 -5.07 -1.01 1.66
C TYR A 85 -3.64 -1.55 1.55
N HIS A 86 -3.08 -1.54 0.36
CA HIS A 86 -1.74 -2.04 0.08
C HIS A 86 -0.72 -0.92 0.27
N VAL A 87 0.26 -1.12 1.14
CA VAL A 87 1.28 -0.11 1.47
C VAL A 87 2.56 -0.39 0.72
N PHE A 88 3.11 0.65 0.11
CA PHE A 88 4.36 0.62 -0.62
C PHE A 88 5.34 1.68 -0.10
N ALA A 89 6.63 1.36 -0.08
CA ALA A 89 7.70 2.35 0.03
C ALA A 89 8.14 2.80 -1.36
N LEU A 90 8.42 4.10 -1.49
CA LEU A 90 8.95 4.68 -2.71
C LEU A 90 10.49 4.66 -2.67
N PRO A 91 11.15 4.53 -3.84
CA PRO A 91 12.60 4.63 -3.92
C PRO A 91 13.09 6.02 -3.51
N VAL A 92 14.31 6.08 -2.95
CA VAL A 92 14.93 7.31 -2.46
C VAL A 92 15.40 8.16 -3.65
N GLY A 93 15.02 9.44 -3.69
CA GLY A 93 15.51 10.40 -4.69
C GLY A 93 14.54 10.73 -5.82
N GLU A 94 13.31 10.25 -5.76
CA GLU A 94 12.32 10.42 -6.82
C GLU A 94 11.12 11.27 -6.36
N ASN A 95 11.33 12.58 -6.24
CA ASN A 95 10.29 13.56 -5.93
C ASN A 95 9.43 13.97 -7.15
N ASP A 96 9.59 13.33 -8.31
CA ASP A 96 9.01 13.79 -9.58
C ASP A 96 7.94 12.84 -10.16
N PHE A 97 7.25 12.06 -9.32
CA PHE A 97 6.11 11.28 -9.78
C PHE A 97 4.85 12.10 -9.86
N ARG A 98 4.68 12.79 -10.99
CA ARG A 98 3.35 13.06 -11.53
C ARG A 98 2.72 11.72 -11.92
N TYR A 99 2.01 11.11 -10.99
CA TYR A 99 1.16 9.95 -11.28
C TYR A 99 0.14 10.37 -12.33
N THR A 100 0.35 9.92 -13.57
CA THR A 100 -0.65 10.03 -14.63
C THR A 100 -1.44 8.72 -14.56
N PRO A 101 -2.71 8.72 -14.12
CA PRO A 101 -3.50 7.50 -14.10
C PRO A 101 -3.58 6.95 -15.52
N ALA A 102 -3.11 5.71 -15.71
CA ALA A 102 -3.52 4.94 -16.88
C ALA A 102 -5.05 4.84 -16.81
N GLY A 103 -5.72 5.26 -17.88
CA GLY A 103 -7.18 5.29 -17.95
C GLY A 103 -7.81 3.92 -17.66
N ASP A 104 -8.92 3.98 -16.93
CA ASP A 104 -9.96 2.97 -16.75
C ASP A 104 -9.54 1.51 -16.50
N GLY A 105 -9.56 1.17 -15.22
CA GLY A 105 -10.40 0.08 -14.70
C GLY A 105 -10.14 -1.33 -15.25
N ALA A 106 -9.36 -2.11 -14.51
CA ALA A 106 -9.54 -3.56 -14.50
C ALA A 106 -10.79 -3.90 -13.67
N SER A 107 -11.99 -3.75 -14.26
CA SER A 107 -13.22 -4.26 -13.65
C SER A 107 -13.24 -5.79 -13.72
N ASN A 108 -13.65 -6.44 -12.63
CA ASN A 108 -13.85 -7.89 -12.55
C ASN A 108 -15.13 -8.38 -13.24
N ASP A 109 -15.86 -7.52 -13.97
CA ASP A 109 -17.10 -7.89 -14.67
C ASP A 109 -16.90 -8.89 -15.83
N LEU A 110 -15.65 -9.23 -16.20
CA LEU A 110 -15.38 -10.15 -17.30
C LEU A 110 -15.51 -11.64 -16.97
N PHE A 111 -15.62 -12.04 -15.69
CA PHE A 111 -15.57 -13.47 -15.30
C PHE A 111 -16.93 -14.16 -15.06
N SER A 112 -18.06 -13.48 -15.26
CA SER A 112 -19.39 -14.03 -14.94
C SER A 112 -20.21 -14.54 -16.14
N SER A 113 -19.72 -14.44 -17.39
CA SER A 113 -20.54 -14.80 -18.58
C SER A 113 -20.00 -15.91 -19.49
N VAL A 114 -19.09 -16.76 -19.04
CA VAL A 114 -18.76 -17.98 -19.83
C VAL A 114 -19.75 -19.08 -19.47
N GLY A 115 -20.90 -19.04 -20.15
CA GLY A 115 -21.95 -20.05 -20.09
C GLY A 115 -21.44 -21.41 -20.55
N TRP A 116 -21.64 -22.41 -19.70
CA TRP A 116 -21.48 -23.81 -20.04
C TRP A 116 -22.61 -24.21 -20.97
N GLN A 117 -22.39 -24.15 -22.29
CA GLN A 117 -23.30 -24.77 -23.26
C GLN A 117 -22.99 -26.26 -23.34
N SER A 118 -23.90 -27.05 -22.80
CA SER A 118 -24.04 -28.48 -22.99
C SER A 118 -24.28 -28.80 -24.47
N SER A 119 -23.42 -29.62 -25.07
CA SER A 119 -23.67 -30.22 -26.38
C SER A 119 -24.71 -31.32 -26.25
N ALA A 120 -25.95 -31.04 -26.68
CA ALA A 120 -26.93 -32.06 -26.99
C ALA A 120 -26.67 -32.57 -28.42
N MET A 121 -26.29 -33.85 -28.55
CA MET A 121 -26.28 -34.56 -29.82
C MET A 121 -27.73 -34.90 -30.21
N SER A 122 -28.14 -34.54 -31.43
CA SER A 122 -29.39 -35.02 -32.03
C SER A 122 -29.08 -36.06 -33.11
N SER A 123 -29.73 -37.21 -32.91
CA SER A 123 -30.33 -38.20 -33.84
C SER A 123 -29.72 -38.44 -35.22
#